data_AF-A0AAE4WI84-F1
#
_entry.id   AF-A0AAE4WI84-F1
#
_cell.length_a   1.000
_cell.length_b   1.000
_cell.length_c   1.000
_cell.angle_alpha   90.00
_cell.angle_beta   90.00
_cell.angle_gamma   90.00
#
_symmetry.space_group_name_H-M   'P 1'
#
loop_
_entity.id
_entity.type
_entity.pdbx_description
1 polymer ?
#
loop_
_entity_poly.entity_id
_entity_poly.type
_entity_poly.pdbx_seq_one_letter_code
_entity_poly.pdbx_strand_id
1 'polypeptide(L)'
;MATTSLTLGPHWEGFIKQQINSGRYASASEVVRDALRELEEREEKLKILRHQIDKGWQQADRGEFAEDWSLQSLNEKLDREQ
;
A
#
# COMPACT_ATOMS: atom_id res chain seq x y z
N MET A 1 -4.59 1.87 -24.63
CA MET A 1 -3.51 2.11 -23.66
C MET A 1 -2.74 3.35 -24.11
N ALA A 2 -2.34 4.22 -23.18
CA ALA A 2 -1.43 5.33 -23.48
C ALA A 2 0.02 4.85 -23.35
N THR A 3 0.85 5.12 -24.36
CA THR A 3 2.28 4.79 -24.33
C THR A 3 3.05 6.03 -23.88
N THR A 4 3.83 5.90 -22.81
CA THR A 4 4.69 6.97 -22.30
C THR A 4 6.15 6.56 -22.49
N SER A 5 6.95 7.42 -23.10
CA SER A 5 8.41 7.23 -23.21
C SER A 5 9.09 7.81 -21.97
N LEU A 6 9.96 7.03 -21.33
CA LEU A 6 10.64 7.39 -20.08
C LEU A 6 12.14 7.17 -20.25
N THR A 7 12.94 8.13 -19.81
CA THR A 7 14.39 7.98 -19.71
C THR A 7 14.74 7.65 -18.26
N LEU A 8 15.48 6.56 -18.06
CA LEU A 8 15.86 6.08 -16.74
C LEU A 8 17.37 6.23 -16.54
N GLY A 9 17.80 6.37 -15.28
CA GLY A 9 19.22 6.38 -14.95
C GLY A 9 19.86 4.98 -15.10
N PRO A 10 21.21 4.89 -15.22
CA PRO A 10 21.92 3.64 -15.49
C PRO A 10 21.61 2.51 -14.49
N HIS A 11 21.37 2.87 -13.22
CA HIS A 11 20.99 1.91 -12.17
C HIS A 11 19.69 1.16 -12.53
N TRP A 12 18.65 1.91 -12.91
CA TRP A 12 17.33 1.35 -13.19
C TRP A 12 17.31 0.55 -14.49
N GLU A 13 18.07 0.98 -15.50
CA GLU A 13 18.25 0.18 -16.71
C GLU A 13 18.91 -1.17 -16.41
N GLY A 14 19.95 -1.19 -15.56
CA GLY A 14 20.61 -2.42 -15.13
C GLY A 14 19.66 -3.33 -14.35
N PHE A 15 18.90 -2.77 -13.41
CA PHE A 15 17.90 -3.50 -12.65
C PHE A 15 16.84 -4.13 -13.57
N ILE A 16 16.23 -3.35 -14.47
CA ILE A 16 15.20 -3.85 -15.40
C ILE A 16 15.77 -4.97 -16.29
N LYS A 17 16.99 -4.80 -16.82
CA LYS A 17 17.65 -5.84 -17.62
C LYS A 17 17.86 -7.12 -16.82
N GLN A 18 18.29 -7.02 -15.56
CA GLN A 18 18.45 -8.19 -14.69
C GLN A 18 17.12 -8.90 -14.44
N GLN A 19 16.04 -8.14 -14.18
CA GLN A 19 14.72 -8.69 -13.94
C GLN A 19 14.18 -9.45 -15.18
N ILE A 20 14.39 -8.91 -16.38
CA ILE A 20 14.02 -9.58 -17.64
C ILE A 20 14.90 -10.81 -17.89
N ASN A 21 16.22 -10.68 -17.74
CA ASN A 21 17.16 -11.79 -17.96
C ASN A 21 16.95 -12.95 -16.98
N SER A 22 16.42 -12.67 -15.77
CA SER A 22 16.05 -13.71 -14.81
C SER A 22 14.80 -14.50 -15.21
N GLY A 23 14.06 -14.05 -16.23
CA GLY A 23 12.80 -14.62 -16.67
C GLY A 23 11.59 -14.21 -15.82
N ARG A 24 11.77 -13.35 -14.82
CA ARG A 24 10.67 -12.88 -13.95
C ARG A 24 9.65 -12.03 -14.71
N TYR A 25 10.10 -11.24 -15.69
CA TYR A 25 9.23 -10.37 -16.49
C TYR A 25 9.57 -10.48 -17.98
N ALA A 26 8.55 -10.34 -18.83
CA ALA A 26 8.71 -10.45 -20.28
C ALA A 26 9.12 -9.11 -20.94
N SER A 27 8.93 -7.98 -20.25
CA SER A 27 9.28 -6.66 -20.79
C SER A 27 9.54 -5.61 -19.73
N ALA A 28 10.26 -4.54 -20.10
CA ALA A 28 10.47 -3.38 -19.23
C ALA A 28 9.14 -2.73 -18.79
N SER A 29 8.17 -2.65 -19.70
CA SER A 29 6.84 -2.12 -19.40
C SER A 29 6.10 -2.93 -18.34
N GLU A 30 6.36 -4.23 -18.24
CA GLU A 30 5.79 -5.09 -17.21
C GLU A 30 6.42 -4.82 -15.84
N VAL A 31 7.75 -4.73 -15.79
CA VAL A 31 8.49 -4.36 -14.57
C VAL A 31 8.00 -3.02 -14.02
N VAL A 32 7.86 -2.01 -14.89
CA VAL A 32 7.42 -0.68 -14.50
C VAL A 32 5.98 -0.69 -13.99
N ARG A 33 5.07 -1.43 -14.64
CA ARG A 33 3.68 -1.54 -14.17
C ARG A 33 3.59 -2.21 -12.79
N ASP A 34 4.36 -3.25 -12.57
CA ASP A 34 4.38 -3.96 -11.29
C ASP A 34 4.90 -3.06 -10.17
N ALA A 35 6.01 -2.34 -10.43
CA ALA A 35 6.56 -1.37 -9.50
C ALA A 35 5.58 -0.22 -9.19
N LEU A 36 4.86 0.28 -10.19
CA LEU A 36 3.84 1.33 -9.99
C LEU A 36 2.64 0.82 -9.19
N ARG A 37 2.22 -0.43 -9.39
CA ARG A 37 1.15 -1.04 -8.60
C ARG A 37 1.55 -1.15 -7.13
N GLU A 38 2.76 -1.63 -6.86
CA GLU A 38 3.27 -1.72 -5.49
C GLU A 38 3.36 -0.33 -4.82
N LEU A 39 3.76 0.68 -5.58
CA LEU A 39 3.78 2.07 -5.12
C LEU A 39 2.36 2.57 -4.78
N GLU A 40 1.40 2.36 -5.67
CA GLU A 40 -0.01 2.75 -5.48
C GLU A 40 -0.60 2.11 -4.22
N GLU A 41 -0.44 0.79 -4.05
CA GLU A 41 -0.91 0.06 -2.88
C GLU A 41 -0.30 0.60 -1.58
N ARG A 42 0.99 0.94 -1.60
CA ARG A 42 1.68 1.53 -0.45
C ARG A 42 1.13 2.92 -0.12
N GLU A 43 0.92 3.76 -1.13
CA GLU A 43 0.36 5.10 -0.95
C GLU A 43 -1.06 5.04 -0.40
N GLU A 44 -1.89 4.11 -0.88
CA GLU A 44 -3.24 3.89 -0.37
C GLU A 44 -3.22 3.48 1.11
N LYS A 45 -2.40 2.50 1.48
CA LYS A 45 -2.23 2.07 2.88
C LYS A 45 -1.79 3.22 3.79
N LEU A 46 -0.84 4.05 3.34
CA LEU A 46 -0.38 5.21 4.09
C LEU A 46 -1.47 6.28 4.23
N LYS A 47 -2.26 6.50 3.19
CA LYS A 47 -3.39 7.44 3.23
C LYS A 47 -4.44 6.98 4.24
N ILE A 48 -4.81 5.70 4.23
CA ILE A 48 -5.75 5.12 5.19
C ILE A 48 -5.20 5.25 6.61
N LEU A 49 -3.92 4.90 6.83
CA LEU A 49 -3.30 4.98 8.14
C LEU A 49 -3.31 6.42 8.69
N ARG A 50 -2.91 7.40 7.88
CA ARG A 50 -2.96 8.82 8.27
C ARG A 50 -4.37 9.25 8.65
N HIS A 51 -5.36 8.86 7.84
CA HIS A 51 -6.75 9.17 8.13
C HIS A 51 -7.24 8.55 9.46
N GLN A 52 -6.88 7.30 9.75
CA GLN A 52 -7.25 6.65 11.01
C GLN A 52 -6.55 7.28 12.22
N ILE A 53 -5.29 7.71 12.06
CA ILE A 53 -4.58 8.46 13.09
C ILE A 53 -5.31 9.78 13.35
N ASP A 54 -5.58 10.58 12.32
CA ASP A 54 -6.28 11.86 12.48
C ASP A 54 -7.64 11.69 13.16
N LYS A 55 -8.39 10.65 12.78
CA LYS A 55 -9.65 10.30 13.43
C LYS A 55 -9.46 9.95 14.91
N GLY A 56 -8.48 9.12 15.24
CA GLY A 56 -8.15 8.75 16.62
C GLY A 56 -7.71 9.95 17.47
N TRP A 57 -6.95 10.89 16.90
CA TRP A 57 -6.58 12.14 17.56
C TRP A 57 -7.80 13.00 17.89
N GLN A 58 -8.72 13.17 16.92
CA GLN A 58 -9.96 13.91 17.17
C GLN A 58 -10.86 13.24 18.23
N GLN A 59 -10.87 11.90 18.29
CA GLN A 59 -11.57 11.16 19.34
C GLN A 59 -10.93 11.41 20.71
N ALA A 60 -9.60 11.33 20.80
CA ALA A 60 -8.86 11.60 22.03
C ALA A 60 -9.07 13.04 22.54
N ASP A 61 -9.08 14.04 21.65
CA ASP A 61 -9.39 15.44 22.01
C ASP A 61 -10.80 15.61 22.61
N ARG A 62 -11.76 14.76 22.21
CA ARG A 62 -13.11 14.71 22.78
C ARG A 62 -13.23 13.80 24.01
N GLY A 63 -12.14 13.16 24.44
CA GLY A 63 -12.15 12.19 25.54
C GLY A 63 -12.77 10.84 25.17
N GLU A 64 -12.98 10.55 23.89
CA GLU A 64 -13.52 9.29 23.39
C GLU A 64 -12.40 8.24 23.29
N PHE A 65 -12.10 7.59 24.41
CA PHE A 65 -11.15 6.48 24.44
C PHE A 65 -11.87 5.14 24.33
N ALA A 66 -11.20 4.15 23.75
CA ALA A 66 -11.69 2.79 23.75
C ALA A 66 -11.61 2.23 25.18
N GLU A 67 -12.74 2.22 25.88
CA GLU A 67 -12.88 1.53 27.15
C GLU A 67 -12.99 0.03 26.90
N ASP A 68 -12.29 -0.76 27.73
CA ASP A 68 -12.42 -2.22 27.78
C ASP A 68 -12.11 -2.95 26.44
N TRP A 69 -11.06 -2.52 25.74
CA TRP A 69 -10.60 -3.21 24.53
C TRP A 69 -9.97 -4.56 24.89
N SER A 70 -10.59 -5.64 24.40
CA SER A 70 -10.02 -6.99 24.45
C SER A 70 -10.16 -7.70 23.10
N LEU A 71 -9.24 -8.61 22.79
CA LEU A 71 -9.33 -9.46 21.60
C LEU A 71 -10.64 -10.27 21.57
N GLN A 72 -11.16 -10.65 22.73
CA GLN A 72 -12.43 -11.35 22.86
C GLN A 72 -13.62 -10.47 22.46
N SER A 73 -13.65 -9.22 22.94
CA SER A 73 -14.67 -8.24 22.54
C SER A 73 -14.63 -7.89 21.05
N LEU A 74 -13.45 -7.94 20.42
CA LEU A 74 -13.28 -7.70 18.99
C LEU A 74 -13.83 -8.86 18.17
N ASN A 75 -13.54 -10.11 18.57
CA ASN A 75 -14.05 -11.30 17.89
C ASN A 75 -15.58 -11.36 17.94
N GLU A 76 -16.18 -11.09 19.11
CA GLU A 76 -17.63 -11.03 19.27
C GLU A 76 -18.30 -9.90 18.46
N LYS A 77 -17.58 -8.81 18.13
CA LYS A 77 -18.09 -7.74 17.25
C LYS A 77 -18.03 -8.16 15.79
N LEU A 78 -16.92 -8.77 15.36
CA LEU A 78 -16.76 -9.30 13.99
C LEU A 78 -17.76 -10.42 13.68
N ASP A 79 -18.03 -11.31 14.64
CA ASP A 79 -19.00 -12.40 14.50
C ASP A 79 -20.45 -11.89 14.45
N ARG A 80 -20.72 -10.66 14.91
CA ARG A 80 -22.05 -10.02 14.86
C ARG A 80 -22.30 -9.18 13.61
N GLU A 81 -21.26 -8.88 12.83
CA GLU A 81 -21.35 -8.10 11.59
C GLU A 81 -21.39 -8.97 10.32
N GLN A 82 -21.48 -10.30 10.46
CA GLN A 82 -21.77 -11.25 9.37
C GLN A 82 -23.21 -11.79 9.46
#